data_AF-A0A2E3RJA1-F1
#
_entry.id   AF-A0A2E3RJA1-F1
#
_cell.length_a   1.000
_cell.length_b   1.000
_cell.length_c   1.000
_cell.angle_alpha   90.00
_cell.angle_beta   90.00
_cell.angle_gamma   90.00
#
_symmetry.space_group_name_H-M   'P 1'
#
loop_
_entity.id
_entity.type
_entity.pdbx_description
1 polymer ?
#
loop_
_entity_poly.entity_id
_entity_poly.type
_entity_poly.pdbx_seq_one_letter_code
_entity_poly.pdbx_strand_id
1 'polypeptide(L)'
;MGADVPTPGGETDRLVVEQTRVVDQYERFKKNIIDLADFLRETDPERAEVLEKAVAQMNQGDALERFNQVVALLGQDAILISDVDEILSNQSAVEIELQSLLTLLLTENRQSQNQSEKQKLTRFVKEIGRMIRIQKGIQAETERMDRIETLVPRQGKLAQRADSLAKKMQQSDEQSKVTLPPQRSSRAGSEPDREKQADKESPNAERDGSAGDKQSDNKQAKNNESGKQGKQSSEEESSQSGSQAERSPQKALERARKQMRSAIEDLQEAKKDKAKDKQFAAVAALEQAKAELEKILRQLREEEIERVLALLEARFRKVLRLQKRVYEDTIALDQTPATTRDRSFEMDSTRLSEKQSKIVGLIDATLVLFRNDGSAVALPEASMQLREDMELVMVRLDRADTGPLTQQIMEDIIEAIEEIIGAIEKSQQDQAQRKEADASNQSQSANSTPPLVDMLAELKMIRSLQWRVNRRTARYQEVLLTGRSSRVDLLPELKKLADRQGRIEKISRDIVLENNR
;
A
#
# COMPACT_ATOMS: atom_id res chain seq x y z
N MET A 1 -59.15 -16.60 -1.00
CA MET A 1 -57.90 -16.65 -0.21
C MET A 1 -57.73 -18.06 0.31
N GLY A 2 -56.93 -18.87 -0.37
CA GLY A 2 -56.32 -20.06 0.22
C GLY A 2 -54.83 -19.77 0.23
N ALA A 3 -54.22 -19.68 1.41
CA ALA A 3 -52.77 -19.64 1.48
C ALA A 3 -52.28 -21.06 1.19
N ASP A 4 -51.45 -21.20 0.16
CA ASP A 4 -50.80 -22.46 -0.16
C ASP A 4 -49.76 -22.71 0.94
N VAL A 5 -50.12 -23.50 1.94
CA VAL A 5 -49.21 -23.84 3.04
C VAL A 5 -48.28 -24.92 2.49
N PRO A 6 -46.96 -24.65 2.38
CA PRO A 6 -46.05 -25.63 1.83
C PRO A 6 -46.05 -26.88 2.72
N THR A 7 -46.14 -28.05 2.10
CA THR A 7 -45.99 -29.32 2.82
C THR A 7 -44.57 -29.42 3.38
N PRO A 8 -44.37 -29.87 4.63
CA PRO A 8 -43.06 -29.81 5.31
C PRO A 8 -41.88 -30.36 4.50
N GLY A 9 -42.09 -31.46 3.75
CA GLY A 9 -41.06 -32.05 2.89
C GLY A 9 -40.57 -31.16 1.74
N GLY A 10 -41.42 -30.24 1.25
CA GLY A 10 -41.03 -29.31 0.17
C GLY A 10 -40.12 -28.17 0.65
N GLU A 11 -40.16 -27.84 1.94
CA GLU A 11 -39.24 -26.85 2.53
C GLU A 11 -37.90 -27.50 2.89
N THR A 12 -37.88 -28.74 3.38
CA THR A 12 -36.64 -29.48 3.64
C THR A 12 -35.86 -29.76 2.36
N ASP A 13 -36.53 -30.25 1.29
CA ASP A 13 -35.89 -30.47 -0.02
C ASP A 13 -35.22 -29.20 -0.55
N ARG A 14 -35.89 -28.06 -0.39
CA ARG A 14 -35.35 -26.76 -0.79
C ARG A 14 -34.13 -26.36 0.04
N LEU A 15 -34.17 -26.57 1.36
CA LEU A 15 -33.04 -26.28 2.25
C LEU A 15 -31.83 -27.17 1.92
N VAL A 16 -32.03 -28.45 1.58
CA VAL A 16 -30.97 -29.36 1.11
C VAL A 16 -30.31 -28.81 -0.17
N VAL A 17 -31.10 -28.36 -1.14
CA VAL A 17 -30.57 -27.76 -2.38
C VAL A 17 -29.81 -26.45 -2.11
N GLU A 18 -30.33 -25.59 -1.24
CA GLU A 18 -29.67 -24.32 -0.88
C GLU A 18 -28.36 -24.57 -0.10
N GLN A 19 -28.31 -25.53 0.83
CA GLN A 19 -27.09 -25.89 1.55
C GLN A 19 -26.06 -26.58 0.64
N THR A 20 -26.47 -27.51 -0.23
CA THR A 20 -25.59 -28.13 -1.23
C THR A 20 -24.88 -27.07 -2.09
N ARG A 21 -25.61 -26.02 -2.49
CA ARG A 21 -25.05 -24.88 -3.23
C ARG A 21 -24.04 -24.07 -2.41
N VAL A 22 -24.17 -23.99 -1.09
CA VAL A 22 -23.17 -23.33 -0.22
C VAL A 22 -21.88 -24.15 -0.16
N VAL A 23 -21.97 -25.49 -0.13
CA VAL A 23 -20.78 -26.38 -0.18
C VAL A 23 -20.00 -26.16 -1.48
N ASP A 24 -20.69 -26.21 -2.63
CA ASP A 24 -20.14 -25.90 -3.96
C ASP A 24 -19.43 -24.53 -4.00
N GLN A 25 -20.02 -23.52 -3.34
CA GLN A 25 -19.45 -22.18 -3.27
C GLN A 25 -18.19 -22.13 -2.41
N TYR A 26 -18.16 -22.85 -1.28
CA TYR A 26 -16.99 -22.94 -0.42
C TYR A 26 -15.82 -23.66 -1.12
N GLU A 27 -16.07 -24.75 -1.85
CA GLU A 27 -15.03 -25.43 -2.65
C GLU A 27 -14.47 -24.53 -3.76
N ARG A 28 -15.35 -23.84 -4.50
CA ARG A 28 -14.93 -22.86 -5.52
C ARG A 28 -14.13 -21.72 -4.91
N PHE A 29 -14.53 -21.22 -3.73
CA PHE A 29 -13.82 -20.18 -3.00
C PHE A 29 -12.42 -20.65 -2.57
N LYS A 30 -12.31 -21.87 -2.01
CA LYS A 30 -11.04 -22.51 -1.65
C LYS A 30 -10.10 -22.61 -2.85
N LYS A 31 -10.61 -23.11 -3.99
CA LYS A 31 -9.85 -23.18 -5.24
C LYS A 31 -9.39 -21.80 -5.72
N ASN A 32 -10.28 -20.81 -5.72
CA ASN A 32 -9.95 -19.44 -6.13
C ASN A 32 -8.89 -18.80 -5.23
N ILE A 33 -8.84 -19.11 -3.93
CA ILE A 33 -7.77 -18.66 -3.03
C ILE A 33 -6.43 -19.31 -3.41
N ILE A 34 -6.40 -20.62 -3.68
CA ILE A 34 -5.18 -21.32 -4.12
C ILE A 34 -4.67 -20.72 -5.44
N ASP A 35 -5.54 -20.63 -6.44
CA ASP A 35 -5.22 -20.07 -7.75
C ASP A 35 -4.71 -18.61 -7.62
N LEU A 36 -5.29 -17.82 -6.69
CA LEU A 36 -4.84 -16.45 -6.41
C LEU A 36 -3.51 -16.39 -5.62
N ALA A 37 -3.25 -17.33 -4.70
CA ALA A 37 -2.01 -17.40 -3.93
C ALA A 37 -0.81 -17.67 -4.85
N ASP A 38 -0.88 -18.74 -5.65
CA ASP A 38 0.16 -19.09 -6.64
C ASP A 38 0.37 -17.95 -7.66
N PHE A 39 -0.70 -17.27 -8.03
CA PHE A 39 -0.67 -16.15 -8.96
C PHE A 39 -0.01 -14.89 -8.36
N LEU A 40 -0.23 -14.60 -7.08
CA LEU A 40 0.38 -13.48 -6.36
C LEU A 40 1.81 -13.78 -5.86
N ARG A 41 2.21 -15.05 -5.75
CA ARG A 41 3.52 -15.47 -5.18
C ARG A 41 4.76 -14.75 -5.74
N GLU A 42 4.75 -14.42 -7.03
CA GLU A 42 5.84 -13.67 -7.70
C GLU A 42 5.77 -12.14 -7.51
N THR A 43 4.58 -11.59 -7.22
CA THR A 43 4.30 -10.14 -7.34
C THR A 43 3.91 -9.48 -6.03
N ASP A 44 3.33 -10.23 -5.10
CA ASP A 44 2.77 -9.79 -3.82
C ASP A 44 2.97 -10.92 -2.78
N PRO A 45 4.22 -11.22 -2.40
CA PRO A 45 4.55 -12.43 -1.63
C PRO A 45 3.99 -12.39 -0.21
N GLU A 46 3.87 -11.22 0.43
CA GLU A 46 3.18 -11.09 1.72
C GLU A 46 1.74 -11.60 1.58
N ARG A 47 0.96 -11.03 0.64
CA ARG A 47 -0.44 -11.41 0.44
C ARG A 47 -0.61 -12.86 -0.02
N ALA A 48 0.34 -13.39 -0.79
CA ALA A 48 0.37 -14.82 -1.12
C ALA A 48 0.54 -15.68 0.13
N GLU A 49 1.42 -15.30 1.07
CA GLU A 49 1.65 -16.02 2.33
C GLU A 49 0.38 -16.10 3.20
N VAL A 50 -0.47 -15.06 3.27
CA VAL A 50 -1.76 -15.18 3.98
C VAL A 50 -2.84 -15.90 3.20
N LEU A 51 -2.85 -15.88 1.88
CA LEU A 51 -3.71 -16.80 1.11
C LEU A 51 -3.26 -18.26 1.32
N GLU A 52 -1.95 -18.54 1.37
CA GLU A 52 -1.40 -19.85 1.73
C GLU A 52 -1.78 -20.26 3.18
N LYS A 53 -1.68 -19.35 4.17
CA LYS A 53 -2.15 -19.60 5.55
C LYS A 53 -3.66 -19.82 5.64
N ALA A 54 -4.45 -19.07 4.87
CA ALA A 54 -5.90 -19.24 4.78
C ALA A 54 -6.25 -20.61 4.18
N VAL A 55 -5.56 -21.03 3.11
CA VAL A 55 -5.70 -22.40 2.56
C VAL A 55 -5.29 -23.46 3.58
N ALA A 56 -4.20 -23.24 4.33
CA ALA A 56 -3.79 -24.16 5.39
C ALA A 56 -4.87 -24.27 6.48
N GLN A 57 -5.49 -23.17 6.89
CA GLN A 57 -6.62 -23.17 7.81
C GLN A 57 -7.85 -23.87 7.23
N MET A 58 -8.20 -23.63 5.96
CA MET A 58 -9.27 -24.33 5.22
C MET A 58 -8.96 -25.81 4.90
N ASN A 59 -7.74 -26.27 5.17
CA ASN A 59 -7.32 -27.68 5.09
C ASN A 59 -7.25 -28.35 6.48
N GLN A 60 -7.14 -27.56 7.55
CA GLN A 60 -7.07 -28.03 8.93
C GLN A 60 -8.42 -27.98 9.66
N GLY A 61 -9.35 -27.13 9.21
CA GLY A 61 -10.71 -27.05 9.73
C GLY A 61 -11.66 -28.04 9.04
N ASP A 62 -12.70 -28.45 9.76
CA ASP A 62 -13.65 -29.47 9.33
C ASP A 62 -14.84 -28.86 8.56
N ALA A 63 -14.83 -27.55 8.24
CA ALA A 63 -15.95 -26.84 7.61
C ALA A 63 -16.62 -27.60 6.46
N LEU A 64 -15.85 -28.23 5.56
CA LEU A 64 -16.41 -29.05 4.46
C LEU A 64 -17.12 -30.31 4.95
N GLU A 65 -16.57 -31.00 5.96
CA GLU A 65 -17.20 -32.18 6.55
C GLU A 65 -18.49 -31.78 7.28
N ARG A 66 -18.46 -30.68 8.04
CA ARG A 66 -19.63 -30.10 8.74
C ARG A 66 -20.72 -29.65 7.77
N PHE A 67 -20.34 -29.01 6.67
CA PHE A 67 -21.27 -28.66 5.59
C PHE A 67 -21.96 -29.90 5.00
N ASN A 68 -21.19 -30.94 4.69
CA ASN A 68 -21.73 -32.19 4.16
C ASN A 68 -22.59 -32.94 5.19
N GLN A 69 -22.25 -32.89 6.49
CA GLN A 69 -23.07 -33.41 7.58
C GLN A 69 -24.41 -32.67 7.68
N VAL A 70 -24.41 -31.33 7.59
CA VAL A 70 -25.66 -30.53 7.58
C VAL A 70 -26.55 -30.91 6.38
N VAL A 71 -25.97 -31.06 5.18
CA VAL A 71 -26.71 -31.52 3.99
C VAL A 71 -27.26 -32.94 4.19
N ALA A 72 -26.48 -33.85 4.76
CA ALA A 72 -26.89 -35.24 5.01
C ALA A 72 -27.98 -35.37 6.08
N LEU A 73 -27.94 -34.56 7.15
CA LEU A 73 -28.96 -34.52 8.20
C LEU A 73 -30.27 -33.89 7.70
N LEU A 74 -30.19 -32.83 6.89
CA LEU A 74 -31.37 -32.20 6.26
C LEU A 74 -32.02 -33.07 5.17
N GLY A 75 -31.25 -33.98 4.56
CA GLY A 75 -31.71 -34.89 3.50
C GLY A 75 -32.29 -36.22 3.98
N GLN A 76 -32.56 -36.39 5.28
CA GLN A 76 -33.20 -37.60 5.80
C GLN A 76 -34.72 -37.55 5.70
N ASP A 77 -35.36 -38.69 5.40
CA ASP A 77 -36.82 -38.81 5.25
C ASP A 77 -37.62 -38.39 6.51
N ALA A 78 -36.97 -38.37 7.68
CA ALA A 78 -37.54 -37.88 8.93
C ALA A 78 -36.45 -37.25 9.80
N ILE A 79 -36.55 -35.94 10.05
CA ILE A 79 -35.64 -35.18 10.91
C ILE A 79 -36.16 -35.24 12.36
N LEU A 80 -35.35 -35.77 13.29
CA LEU A 80 -35.63 -35.79 14.73
C LEU A 80 -35.14 -34.50 15.39
N ILE A 81 -35.61 -34.23 16.62
CA ILE A 81 -35.20 -33.04 17.40
C ILE A 81 -33.69 -33.08 17.70
N SER A 82 -33.11 -34.27 17.92
CA SER A 82 -31.65 -34.47 18.04
C SER A 82 -30.88 -33.96 16.84
N ASP A 83 -31.44 -34.17 15.65
CA ASP A 83 -30.77 -33.91 14.38
C ASP A 83 -30.82 -32.40 14.10
N VAL A 84 -31.86 -31.71 14.56
CA VAL A 84 -31.95 -30.23 14.56
C VAL A 84 -30.87 -29.61 15.46
N ASP A 85 -30.68 -30.14 16.67
CA ASP A 85 -29.61 -29.67 17.57
C ASP A 85 -28.21 -29.91 16.98
N GLU A 86 -27.99 -31.05 16.29
CA GLU A 86 -26.74 -31.35 15.59
C GLU A 86 -26.52 -30.47 14.36
N ILE A 87 -27.57 -30.20 13.57
CA ILE A 87 -27.54 -29.24 12.45
C ILE A 87 -27.16 -27.84 12.95
N LEU A 88 -27.80 -27.36 14.02
CA LEU A 88 -27.51 -26.04 14.61
C LEU A 88 -26.08 -25.96 15.15
N SER A 89 -25.62 -27.00 15.84
CA SER A 89 -24.23 -27.12 16.31
C SER A 89 -23.25 -27.01 15.13
N ASN A 90 -23.44 -27.81 14.08
CA ASN A 90 -22.56 -27.81 12.92
C ASN A 90 -22.60 -26.49 12.14
N GLN A 91 -23.77 -25.87 11.96
CA GLN A 91 -23.88 -24.53 11.35
C GLN A 91 -23.13 -23.47 12.18
N SER A 92 -23.25 -23.49 13.51
CA SER A 92 -22.55 -22.54 14.38
C SER A 92 -21.02 -22.72 14.36
N ALA A 93 -20.54 -23.97 14.30
CA ALA A 93 -19.11 -24.27 14.17
C ALA A 93 -18.55 -23.79 12.82
N VAL A 94 -19.29 -24.03 11.72
CA VAL A 94 -18.96 -23.50 10.39
C VAL A 94 -18.94 -21.97 10.39
N GLU A 95 -19.89 -21.30 11.05
CA GLU A 95 -19.89 -19.83 11.15
C GLU A 95 -18.63 -19.32 11.87
N ILE A 96 -18.24 -19.93 12.99
CA ILE A 96 -17.02 -19.58 13.74
C ILE A 96 -15.76 -19.82 12.89
N GLU A 97 -15.67 -20.95 12.18
CA GLU A 97 -14.57 -21.23 11.26
C GLU A 97 -14.50 -20.16 10.15
N LEU A 98 -15.63 -19.80 9.52
CA LEU A 98 -15.71 -18.76 8.49
C LEU A 98 -15.36 -17.36 9.03
N GLN A 99 -15.81 -17.00 10.23
CA GLN A 99 -15.44 -15.73 10.88
C GLN A 99 -13.94 -15.67 11.19
N SER A 100 -13.33 -16.79 11.62
CA SER A 100 -11.89 -16.87 11.87
C SER A 100 -11.07 -16.79 10.58
N LEU A 101 -11.53 -17.42 9.49
CA LEU A 101 -10.93 -17.35 8.16
C LEU A 101 -11.01 -15.94 7.57
N LEU A 102 -12.19 -15.30 7.68
CA LEU A 102 -12.38 -13.89 7.32
C LEU A 102 -11.45 -13.00 8.14
N THR A 103 -11.32 -13.26 9.44
CA THR A 103 -10.39 -12.53 10.31
C THR A 103 -8.95 -12.70 9.84
N LEU A 104 -8.49 -13.91 9.51
CA LEU A 104 -7.13 -14.14 8.98
C LEU A 104 -6.89 -13.38 7.66
N LEU A 105 -7.83 -13.47 6.71
CA LEU A 105 -7.78 -12.73 5.44
C LEU A 105 -7.83 -11.20 5.63
N LEU A 106 -8.35 -10.72 6.76
CA LEU A 106 -8.34 -9.32 7.19
C LEU A 106 -7.17 -8.96 8.13
N THR A 107 -6.39 -9.92 8.63
CA THR A 107 -5.36 -9.69 9.65
C THR A 107 -4.07 -9.16 9.02
N GLU A 108 -3.75 -9.57 7.79
CA GLU A 108 -2.56 -9.10 7.07
C GLU A 108 -2.73 -7.73 6.40
N ASN A 109 -3.58 -6.91 7.00
CA ASN A 109 -3.90 -5.61 6.47
C ASN A 109 -2.85 -4.58 6.89
N ARG A 110 -1.55 -4.84 6.63
CA ARG A 110 -0.46 -3.87 6.84
C ARG A 110 -0.74 -2.56 6.09
N GLN A 111 -1.44 -2.65 4.95
CA GLN A 111 -2.02 -1.49 4.25
C GLN A 111 -3.10 -0.78 5.07
N SER A 112 -4.14 -1.46 5.60
CA SER A 112 -5.13 -0.82 6.49
C SER A 112 -4.55 -0.36 7.83
N GLN A 113 -3.53 -1.02 8.37
CA GLN A 113 -2.80 -0.57 9.56
C GLN A 113 -2.12 0.78 9.24
N ASN A 114 -1.32 0.85 8.18
CA ASN A 114 -0.72 2.09 7.68
C ASN A 114 -1.76 3.17 7.39
N GLN A 115 -2.89 2.83 6.75
CA GLN A 115 -3.99 3.78 6.52
C GLN A 115 -4.66 4.23 7.83
N SER A 116 -4.85 3.33 8.80
CA SER A 116 -5.42 3.66 10.11
C SER A 116 -4.48 4.58 10.89
N GLU A 117 -3.17 4.35 10.82
CA GLU A 117 -2.16 5.21 11.43
C GLU A 117 -2.08 6.56 10.74
N LYS A 118 -2.11 6.61 9.40
CA LYS A 118 -2.25 7.87 8.65
C LYS A 118 -3.52 8.64 9.02
N GLN A 119 -4.65 7.96 9.20
CA GLN A 119 -5.89 8.59 9.67
C GLN A 119 -5.76 9.09 11.12
N LYS A 120 -5.19 8.30 12.05
CA LYS A 120 -4.94 8.69 13.45
C LYS A 120 -4.03 9.92 13.53
N LEU A 121 -2.86 9.86 12.88
CA LEU A 121 -1.90 10.96 12.80
C LEU A 121 -2.52 12.21 12.14
N THR A 122 -3.31 12.05 11.08
CA THR A 122 -4.04 13.18 10.44
C THR A 122 -5.06 13.81 11.40
N ARG A 123 -5.75 13.00 12.24
CA ARG A 123 -6.64 13.52 13.29
C ARG A 123 -5.83 14.29 14.35
N PHE A 124 -4.68 13.76 14.78
CA PHE A 124 -3.80 14.45 15.74
C PHE A 124 -3.26 15.78 15.19
N VAL A 125 -2.77 15.83 13.94
CA VAL A 125 -2.35 17.07 13.26
C VAL A 125 -3.49 18.09 13.19
N LYS A 126 -4.72 17.66 12.86
CA LYS A 126 -5.91 18.52 12.85
C LYS A 126 -6.29 19.01 14.25
N GLU A 127 -6.14 18.19 15.29
CA GLU A 127 -6.42 18.55 16.69
C GLU A 127 -5.38 19.54 17.23
N ILE A 128 -4.08 19.31 17.02
CA ILE A 128 -3.00 20.26 17.35
C ILE A 128 -3.17 21.57 16.57
N GLY A 129 -3.51 21.52 15.28
CA GLY A 129 -3.82 22.72 14.48
C GLY A 129 -5.06 23.49 14.94
N ARG A 130 -5.99 22.87 15.68
CA ARG A 130 -7.06 23.59 16.41
C ARG A 130 -6.53 24.19 17.71
N MET A 131 -5.71 23.45 18.46
CA MET A 131 -5.11 23.96 19.71
C MET A 131 -4.21 25.18 19.48
N ILE A 132 -3.37 25.18 18.44
CA ILE A 132 -2.54 26.35 18.06
C ILE A 132 -3.40 27.58 17.80
N ARG A 133 -4.51 27.44 17.06
CA ARG A 133 -5.43 28.56 16.78
C ARG A 133 -6.12 29.09 18.04
N ILE A 134 -6.55 28.20 18.94
CA ILE A 134 -7.14 28.61 20.21
C ILE A 134 -6.09 29.31 21.10
N GLN A 135 -4.87 28.78 21.16
CA GLN A 135 -3.77 29.35 21.94
C GLN A 135 -3.39 30.76 21.44
N LYS A 136 -3.21 30.94 20.11
CA LYS A 136 -2.96 32.26 19.51
C LYS A 136 -4.11 33.25 19.76
N GLY A 137 -5.36 32.78 19.81
CA GLY A 137 -6.50 33.59 20.21
C GLY A 137 -6.44 34.04 21.67
N ILE A 138 -6.20 33.11 22.61
CA ILE A 138 -6.05 33.44 24.04
C ILE A 138 -4.86 34.39 24.27
N GLN A 139 -3.76 34.19 23.54
CA GLN A 139 -2.60 35.08 23.57
C GLN A 139 -2.95 36.51 23.13
N ALA A 140 -3.62 36.67 21.99
CA ALA A 140 -4.03 37.99 21.50
C ALA A 140 -5.01 38.72 22.45
N GLU A 141 -5.90 37.99 23.13
CA GLU A 141 -6.77 38.55 24.18
C GLU A 141 -5.99 38.90 25.46
N THR A 142 -4.96 38.11 25.80
CA THR A 142 -4.02 38.39 26.92
C THR A 142 -3.18 39.65 26.64
N GLU A 143 -2.82 39.89 25.37
CA GLU A 143 -2.15 41.10 24.89
C GLU A 143 -3.07 42.34 24.95
N ARG A 144 -4.35 42.19 24.58
CA ARG A 144 -5.36 43.28 24.58
C ARG A 144 -5.89 43.66 25.96
N MET A 145 -5.47 42.98 27.02
CA MET A 145 -5.94 43.16 28.40
C MET A 145 -7.45 42.88 28.60
N ASP A 146 -8.01 41.92 27.85
CA ASP A 146 -9.38 41.43 28.09
C ASP A 146 -9.54 40.80 29.49
N ARG A 147 -10.80 40.54 29.89
CA ARG A 147 -11.16 40.05 31.25
C ARG A 147 -10.44 38.74 31.59
N ILE A 148 -9.42 38.82 32.45
CA ILE A 148 -8.55 37.71 32.89
C ILE A 148 -9.36 36.51 33.43
N GLU A 149 -10.47 36.81 34.12
CA GLU A 149 -11.49 35.88 34.60
C GLU A 149 -11.99 34.90 33.53
N THR A 150 -12.01 35.32 32.26
CA THR A 150 -12.44 34.50 31.12
C THR A 150 -11.29 33.76 30.42
N LEU A 151 -10.04 34.23 30.60
CA LEU A 151 -8.85 33.64 30.00
C LEU A 151 -8.40 32.39 30.74
N VAL A 152 -8.35 32.43 32.08
CA VAL A 152 -8.00 31.29 32.95
C VAL A 152 -8.79 30.01 32.61
N PRO A 153 -10.15 30.01 32.55
CA PRO A 153 -10.92 28.80 32.21
C PRO A 153 -10.76 28.37 30.75
N ARG A 154 -10.45 29.28 29.82
CA ARG A 154 -10.15 28.94 28.41
C ARG A 154 -8.78 28.26 28.28
N GLN A 155 -7.77 28.80 28.94
CA GLN A 155 -6.42 28.22 29.03
C GLN A 155 -6.47 26.83 29.71
N GLY A 156 -7.24 26.69 30.80
CA GLY A 156 -7.51 25.42 31.48
C GLY A 156 -8.14 24.37 30.58
N LYS A 157 -9.23 24.71 29.87
CA LYS A 157 -9.88 23.81 28.88
C LYS A 157 -8.93 23.38 27.76
N LEU A 158 -8.03 24.26 27.33
CA LEU A 158 -7.03 23.96 26.31
C LEU A 158 -5.93 23.02 26.84
N ALA A 159 -5.41 23.26 28.05
CA ALA A 159 -4.48 22.36 28.72
C ALA A 159 -5.08 20.95 28.93
N GLN A 160 -6.35 20.86 29.32
CA GLN A 160 -7.08 19.59 29.42
C GLN A 160 -7.23 18.86 28.07
N ARG A 161 -7.44 19.59 26.96
CA ARG A 161 -7.45 19.00 25.62
C ARG A 161 -6.07 18.42 25.26
N ALA A 162 -5.00 19.19 25.48
CA ALA A 162 -3.64 18.72 25.27
C ALA A 162 -3.27 17.52 26.16
N ASP A 163 -3.72 17.51 27.42
CA ASP A 163 -3.64 16.34 28.32
C ASP A 163 -4.34 15.10 27.73
N SER A 164 -5.57 15.27 27.22
CA SER A 164 -6.34 14.16 26.64
C SER A 164 -5.74 13.63 25.34
N LEU A 165 -5.17 14.52 24.50
CA LEU A 165 -4.49 14.13 23.27
C LEU A 165 -3.21 13.35 23.57
N ALA A 166 -2.40 13.82 24.53
CA ALA A 166 -1.17 13.12 24.92
C ALA A 166 -1.44 11.69 25.41
N LYS A 167 -2.51 11.48 26.21
CA LYS A 167 -2.93 10.14 26.64
C LYS A 167 -3.34 9.26 25.46
N LYS A 168 -4.12 9.77 24.50
CA LYS A 168 -4.51 9.04 23.29
C LYS A 168 -3.30 8.64 22.44
N MET A 169 -2.30 9.51 22.33
CA MET A 169 -1.06 9.21 21.61
C MET A 169 -0.27 8.10 22.30
N GLN A 170 -0.12 8.15 23.62
CA GLN A 170 0.57 7.08 24.39
C GLN A 170 -0.13 5.73 24.26
N GLN A 171 -1.46 5.69 24.43
CA GLN A 171 -2.25 4.46 24.29
C GLN A 171 -2.20 3.87 22.88
N SER A 172 -2.02 4.71 21.85
CA SER A 172 -1.88 4.26 20.46
C SER A 172 -0.54 3.56 20.24
N ASP A 173 0.56 4.14 20.72
CA ASP A 173 1.91 3.54 20.61
C ASP A 173 2.03 2.21 21.36
N GLU A 174 1.37 2.08 22.52
CA GLU A 174 1.32 0.82 23.27
C GLU A 174 0.55 -0.27 22.51
N GLN A 175 -0.59 0.07 21.89
CA GLN A 175 -1.35 -0.87 21.06
C GLN A 175 -0.57 -1.31 19.82
N SER A 176 0.12 -0.41 19.11
CA SER A 176 0.94 -0.79 17.94
C SER A 176 2.12 -1.71 18.32
N LYS A 177 2.61 -1.68 19.57
CA LYS A 177 3.69 -2.58 20.04
C LYS A 177 3.22 -3.99 20.43
N VAL A 178 1.97 -4.17 20.83
CA VAL A 178 1.45 -5.48 21.30
C VAL A 178 1.15 -6.44 20.13
N THR A 179 0.99 -5.92 18.91
CA THR A 179 0.57 -6.71 17.73
C THR A 179 1.74 -7.23 16.88
N LEU A 180 2.99 -7.03 17.29
CA LEU A 180 4.19 -7.53 16.59
C LEU A 180 4.74 -8.77 17.30
N PRO A 181 4.82 -9.95 16.64
CA PRO A 181 5.61 -11.06 17.15
C PRO A 181 7.08 -10.61 17.28
N PRO A 182 7.80 -11.01 18.34
CA PRO A 182 9.20 -10.62 18.50
C PRO A 182 10.03 -11.20 17.36
N GLN A 183 10.59 -10.33 16.50
CA GLN A 183 11.60 -10.72 15.52
C GLN A 183 12.80 -11.33 16.27
N ARG A 184 12.89 -12.65 16.27
CA ARG A 184 14.13 -13.35 16.60
C ARG A 184 15.15 -13.01 15.52
N SER A 185 16.10 -12.16 15.85
CA SER A 185 17.30 -11.96 15.03
C SER A 185 18.04 -13.30 14.93
N SER A 186 18.04 -13.88 13.74
CA SER A 186 18.72 -15.12 13.42
C SER A 186 20.24 -14.92 13.44
N ARG A 187 20.84 -14.98 14.63
CA ARG A 187 22.29 -15.04 14.78
C ARG A 187 22.71 -16.52 14.73
N ALA A 188 23.09 -16.98 13.55
CA ALA A 188 23.57 -18.33 13.34
C ALA A 188 25.01 -18.50 13.88
N GLY A 189 25.27 -19.63 14.53
CA GLY A 189 26.58 -20.28 14.56
C GLY A 189 27.59 -19.86 15.64
N SER A 190 27.46 -20.43 16.83
CA SER A 190 28.54 -21.24 17.43
C SER A 190 28.01 -22.10 18.59
N GLU A 191 28.39 -23.38 18.62
CA GLU A 191 28.07 -24.31 19.72
C GLU A 191 28.92 -24.03 20.96
N PRO A 192 28.44 -24.41 22.16
CA PRO A 192 29.19 -24.24 23.40
C PRO A 192 30.06 -25.46 23.71
N ASP A 193 31.38 -25.29 23.68
CA ASP A 193 32.30 -26.28 24.27
C ASP A 193 32.72 -25.86 25.69
N ARG A 194 32.95 -26.85 26.56
CA ARG A 194 33.00 -26.68 28.02
C ARG A 194 34.38 -27.02 28.59
N GLU A 195 34.79 -26.29 29.63
CA GLU A 195 35.92 -26.58 30.55
C GLU A 195 37.33 -26.44 29.93
N LYS A 196 38.26 -25.66 30.50
CA LYS A 196 38.90 -25.92 31.81
C LYS A 196 39.57 -24.68 32.44
N GLN A 197 40.10 -24.87 33.64
CA GLN A 197 40.55 -23.84 34.59
C GLN A 197 42.04 -23.44 34.47
N ALA A 198 42.30 -22.22 34.96
CA ALA A 198 43.39 -21.83 35.87
C ALA A 198 44.82 -21.46 35.38
N ASP A 199 45.35 -20.53 36.18
CA ASP A 199 46.75 -20.15 36.47
C ASP A 199 47.61 -19.34 35.47
N LYS A 200 47.73 -18.05 35.81
CA LYS A 200 48.95 -17.32 36.25
C LYS A 200 50.17 -17.12 35.34
N GLU A 201 50.89 -16.07 35.75
CA GLU A 201 52.28 -15.69 35.46
C GLU A 201 52.60 -15.03 34.10
N SER A 202 52.86 -13.72 34.19
CA SER A 202 53.91 -13.10 33.37
C SER A 202 55.28 -13.64 33.80
N PRO A 203 56.27 -13.66 32.89
CA PRO A 203 57.32 -12.66 33.08
C PRO A 203 57.80 -11.97 31.79
N ASN A 204 58.53 -10.89 32.05
CA ASN A 204 59.17 -9.97 31.12
C ASN A 204 60.31 -10.63 30.30
N ALA A 205 60.53 -10.19 29.05
CA ALA A 205 61.79 -10.36 28.33
C ALA A 205 62.00 -9.26 27.28
N GLU A 206 63.07 -8.50 27.43
CA GLU A 206 63.48 -7.41 26.54
C GLU A 206 64.26 -7.93 25.31
N ARG A 207 64.21 -7.19 24.19
CA ARG A 207 65.36 -6.76 23.33
C ARG A 207 64.81 -6.01 22.09
N ASP A 208 65.21 -4.76 21.85
CA ASP A 208 66.46 -4.34 21.17
C ASP A 208 66.35 -4.56 19.64
N GLY A 209 66.59 -3.59 18.75
CA GLY A 209 66.96 -2.16 18.90
C GLY A 209 67.34 -1.56 17.54
N SER A 210 67.77 -0.28 17.53
CA SER A 210 68.31 0.48 16.36
C SER A 210 67.29 0.84 15.24
N ALA A 211 66.96 2.09 14.89
CA ALA A 211 67.68 3.38 14.72
C ALA A 211 68.20 3.67 13.29
N GLY A 212 68.09 4.94 12.86
CA GLY A 212 68.36 5.44 11.50
C GLY A 212 67.17 6.25 10.96
N ASP A 213 66.89 7.48 11.38
CA ASP A 213 67.67 8.72 11.24
C ASP A 213 67.87 9.20 9.79
N LYS A 214 67.04 10.18 9.39
CA LYS A 214 67.38 11.50 8.77
C LYS A 214 66.16 12.11 8.06
N GLN A 215 66.01 13.42 7.82
CA GLN A 215 66.37 14.70 8.46
C GLN A 215 66.00 15.79 7.42
N SER A 216 65.49 16.95 7.85
CA SER A 216 65.36 18.21 7.04
C SER A 216 64.30 18.17 5.92
N ASP A 217 63.66 19.26 5.46
CA ASP A 217 63.71 20.72 5.74
C ASP A 217 62.38 21.34 5.19
N ASN A 218 61.85 22.54 5.50
CA ASN A 218 62.16 23.62 6.46
C ASN A 218 60.92 24.57 6.57
N LYS A 219 60.77 25.36 7.66
CA LYS A 219 60.09 26.70 7.73
C LYS A 219 58.58 26.82 7.39
N GLN A 220 57.80 27.81 7.85
CA GLN A 220 57.80 28.80 8.96
C GLN A 220 56.37 29.46 8.88
N ALA A 221 55.76 30.15 9.85
CA ALA A 221 56.17 30.67 11.15
C ALA A 221 54.91 31.02 12.01
N LYS A 222 55.10 31.09 13.34
CA LYS A 222 54.45 32.00 14.34
C LYS A 222 52.89 32.01 14.46
N ASN A 223 52.30 32.17 15.65
CA ASN A 223 52.87 32.60 16.92
C ASN A 223 52.25 31.86 18.12
N ASN A 224 53.07 31.61 19.15
CA ASN A 224 52.70 30.98 20.41
C ASN A 224 52.43 32.09 21.45
N GLU A 225 51.50 31.95 22.40
CA GLU A 225 51.69 31.74 23.86
C GLU A 225 50.44 32.32 24.55
N SER A 226 49.93 31.96 25.73
CA SER A 226 50.13 30.88 26.72
C SER A 226 48.90 30.99 27.67
N GLY A 227 48.37 30.00 28.40
CA GLY A 227 48.71 28.59 28.61
C GLY A 227 48.31 28.18 30.05
N LYS A 228 47.48 27.12 30.24
CA LYS A 228 47.43 26.28 31.47
C LYS A 228 46.45 25.09 31.39
N GLN A 229 47.01 23.92 31.05
CA GLN A 229 47.02 22.72 31.91
C GLN A 229 45.68 22.12 32.44
N GLY A 230 45.12 21.17 31.67
CA GLY A 230 45.03 19.78 32.16
C GLY A 230 43.67 19.20 32.60
N LYS A 231 43.04 18.39 31.74
CA LYS A 231 42.88 16.92 31.94
C LYS A 231 42.35 16.21 30.68
N GLN A 232 42.59 14.90 30.60
CA GLN A 232 42.26 14.04 29.47
C GLN A 232 40.76 13.80 29.32
N SER A 233 40.30 13.67 28.08
CA SER A 233 39.19 12.81 27.68
C SER A 233 39.28 12.52 26.18
N SER A 234 39.96 11.42 25.84
CA SER A 234 39.95 10.82 24.51
C SER A 234 39.17 9.52 24.60
N GLU A 235 37.89 9.56 24.25
CA GLU A 235 37.07 8.39 23.95
C GLU A 235 35.88 8.86 23.11
N GLU A 236 35.90 8.44 21.83
CA GLU A 236 34.88 8.75 20.84
C GLU A 236 33.72 7.74 20.90
N GLU A 237 32.66 8.03 20.14
CA GLU A 237 31.68 7.05 19.63
C GLU A 237 30.86 6.19 20.61
N SER A 238 29.80 6.77 21.20
CA SER A 238 28.56 6.02 21.51
C SER A 238 27.30 6.88 21.75
N SER A 239 27.07 7.94 20.96
CA SER A 239 25.93 8.87 21.24
C SER A 239 25.16 9.40 20.02
N GLN A 240 25.04 8.62 18.93
CA GLN A 240 24.19 9.00 17.78
C GLN A 240 22.74 8.49 17.84
N SER A 241 22.35 7.73 18.87
CA SER A 241 20.96 7.27 19.09
C SER A 241 20.11 8.22 19.98
N GLY A 242 20.71 9.24 20.59
CA GLY A 242 20.02 10.13 21.55
C GLY A 242 19.17 11.25 20.93
N SER A 243 19.53 11.73 19.75
CA SER A 243 18.97 12.97 19.17
C SER A 243 17.56 12.82 18.57
N GLN A 244 17.17 11.62 18.13
CA GLN A 244 15.78 11.34 17.74
C GLN A 244 14.86 11.26 18.96
N ALA A 245 15.34 10.79 20.11
CA ALA A 245 14.53 10.64 21.31
C ALA A 245 14.05 11.98 21.89
N GLU A 246 14.72 13.10 21.64
CA GLU A 246 14.31 14.43 22.12
C GLU A 246 13.26 15.15 21.24
N ARG A 247 13.11 14.70 20.00
CA ARG A 247 12.22 15.23 18.95
C ARG A 247 11.05 14.27 18.64
N SER A 248 10.48 13.69 19.70
CA SER A 248 9.22 12.95 19.62
C SER A 248 8.04 13.93 19.73
N PRO A 249 7.00 13.80 18.87
CA PRO A 249 5.79 14.62 18.95
C PRO A 249 5.13 14.60 20.34
N GLN A 250 5.26 13.47 21.06
CA GLN A 250 4.74 13.31 22.41
C GLN A 250 5.48 14.21 23.40
N LYS A 251 6.81 14.32 23.29
CA LYS A 251 7.63 15.22 24.13
C LYS A 251 7.38 16.69 23.79
N ALA A 252 7.21 17.02 22.51
CA ALA A 252 6.82 18.37 22.10
C ALA A 252 5.43 18.75 22.66
N LEU A 253 4.45 17.84 22.60
CA LEU A 253 3.13 18.03 23.22
C LEU A 253 3.19 18.10 24.76
N GLU A 254 4.06 17.33 25.41
CA GLU A 254 4.28 17.40 26.86
C GLU A 254 4.91 18.74 27.29
N ARG A 255 5.89 19.25 26.53
CA ARG A 255 6.45 20.61 26.72
C ARG A 255 5.33 21.66 26.59
N ALA A 256 4.50 21.58 25.55
CA ALA A 256 3.37 22.48 25.37
C ALA A 256 2.39 22.46 26.55
N ARG A 257 2.04 21.26 27.07
CA ARG A 257 1.19 21.09 28.26
C ARG A 257 1.78 21.75 29.50
N LYS A 258 3.08 21.58 29.76
CA LYS A 258 3.77 22.21 30.90
C LYS A 258 3.70 23.75 30.80
N GLN A 259 4.01 24.31 29.62
CA GLN A 259 3.92 25.76 29.41
C GLN A 259 2.49 26.29 29.54
N MET A 260 1.47 25.56 29.02
CA MET A 260 0.07 25.94 29.21
C MET A 260 -0.38 25.92 30.67
N ARG A 261 0.16 25.03 31.51
CA ARG A 261 -0.14 24.99 32.96
C ARG A 261 0.50 26.17 33.69
N SER A 262 1.78 26.46 33.45
CA SER A 262 2.42 27.66 34.01
C SER A 262 1.74 28.96 33.53
N ALA A 263 1.24 29.01 32.28
CA ALA A 263 0.43 30.14 31.83
C ALA A 263 -0.87 30.33 32.63
N ILE A 264 -1.48 29.26 33.15
CA ILE A 264 -2.67 29.35 34.02
C ILE A 264 -2.28 29.95 35.37
N GLU A 265 -1.17 29.50 35.95
CA GLU A 265 -0.63 30.02 37.21
C GLU A 265 -0.28 31.51 37.09
N ASP A 266 0.49 31.90 36.07
CA ASP A 266 0.83 33.31 35.80
C ASP A 266 -0.41 34.17 35.52
N LEU A 267 -1.45 33.65 34.85
CA LEU A 267 -2.73 34.37 34.66
C LEU A 267 -3.52 34.54 35.97
N GLN A 268 -3.53 33.52 36.85
CA GLN A 268 -4.19 33.60 38.17
C GLN A 268 -3.48 34.60 39.10
N GLU A 269 -2.16 34.68 39.03
CA GLU A 269 -1.34 35.65 39.77
C GLU A 269 -1.29 37.04 39.09
N ALA A 270 -2.09 37.27 38.04
CA ALA A 270 -2.13 38.49 37.22
C ALA A 270 -0.78 38.91 36.57
N LYS A 271 0.18 37.99 36.45
CA LYS A 271 1.51 38.18 35.85
C LYS A 271 1.45 38.11 34.31
N LYS A 272 0.76 39.10 33.71
CA LYS A 272 0.43 39.15 32.27
C LYS A 272 1.59 38.82 31.33
N ASP A 273 2.75 39.45 31.50
CA ASP A 273 3.85 39.27 30.53
C ASP A 273 4.52 37.90 30.64
N LYS A 274 4.63 37.34 31.85
CA LYS A 274 5.05 35.95 32.05
C LYS A 274 4.06 34.98 31.43
N ALA A 275 2.76 35.20 31.63
CA ALA A 275 1.72 34.39 30.99
C ALA A 275 1.84 34.41 29.47
N LYS A 276 2.13 35.56 28.84
CA LYS A 276 2.40 35.64 27.38
C LYS A 276 3.63 34.82 26.98
N ASP A 277 4.75 34.94 27.69
CA ASP A 277 5.97 34.16 27.39
C ASP A 277 5.69 32.65 27.45
N LYS A 278 4.95 32.19 28.47
CA LYS A 278 4.47 30.81 28.58
C LYS A 278 3.52 30.44 27.44
N GLN A 279 2.63 31.36 27.03
CA GLN A 279 1.71 31.14 25.91
C GLN A 279 2.46 31.00 24.58
N PHE A 280 3.45 31.84 24.30
CA PHE A 280 4.35 31.75 23.14
C PHE A 280 5.12 30.42 23.15
N ALA A 281 5.73 30.05 24.27
CA ALA A 281 6.44 28.77 24.40
C ALA A 281 5.52 27.56 24.19
N ALA A 282 4.24 27.64 24.61
CA ALA A 282 3.24 26.63 24.31
C ALA A 282 2.88 26.58 22.81
N VAL A 283 2.74 27.71 22.12
CA VAL A 283 2.52 27.76 20.66
C VAL A 283 3.67 27.10 19.93
N ALA A 284 4.92 27.49 20.22
CA ALA A 284 6.10 26.95 19.56
C ALA A 284 6.23 25.43 19.76
N ALA A 285 5.95 24.92 20.96
CA ALA A 285 5.96 23.49 21.25
C ALA A 285 4.82 22.72 20.56
N LEU A 286 3.64 23.32 20.38
CA LEU A 286 2.56 22.73 19.57
C LEU A 286 2.89 22.74 18.07
N GLU A 287 3.52 23.80 17.56
CA GLU A 287 3.97 23.90 16.17
C GLU A 287 5.07 22.88 15.86
N GLN A 288 6.02 22.67 16.79
CA GLN A 288 6.99 21.57 16.72
C GLN A 288 6.28 20.21 16.67
N ALA A 289 5.36 19.92 17.61
CA ALA A 289 4.62 18.66 17.64
C ALA A 289 3.84 18.40 16.34
N LYS A 290 3.24 19.45 15.77
CA LYS A 290 2.54 19.40 14.48
C LYS A 290 3.51 19.06 13.34
N ALA A 291 4.66 19.74 13.27
CA ALA A 291 5.65 19.53 12.21
C ALA A 291 6.29 18.13 12.28
N GLU A 292 6.54 17.60 13.48
CA GLU A 292 7.06 16.24 13.69
C GLU A 292 6.03 15.18 13.25
N LEU A 293 4.73 15.34 13.58
CA LEU A 293 3.67 14.45 13.07
C LEU A 293 3.48 14.57 11.56
N GLU A 294 3.59 15.77 10.99
CA GLU A 294 3.52 15.98 9.53
C GLU A 294 4.71 15.34 8.81
N LYS A 295 5.89 15.29 9.44
CA LYS A 295 7.04 14.53 8.91
C LYS A 295 6.79 13.03 8.93
N ILE A 296 6.32 12.47 10.06
CA ILE A 296 5.99 11.04 10.16
C ILE A 296 4.91 10.66 9.13
N LEU A 297 3.90 11.51 8.95
CA LEU A 297 2.86 11.34 7.93
C LEU A 297 3.42 11.33 6.49
N ARG A 298 4.40 12.19 6.18
CA ARG A 298 5.06 12.19 4.86
C ARG A 298 5.86 10.90 4.64
N GLN A 299 6.68 10.50 5.61
CA GLN A 299 7.48 9.27 5.55
C GLN A 299 6.60 8.02 5.33
N LEU A 300 5.55 7.83 6.14
CA LEU A 300 4.61 6.71 5.97
C LEU A 300 3.90 6.74 4.61
N ARG A 301 3.67 7.92 4.02
CA ARG A 301 3.07 8.05 2.68
C ARG A 301 4.07 7.67 1.60
N GLU A 302 5.28 8.20 1.64
CA GLU A 302 6.35 7.84 0.71
C GLU A 302 6.62 6.33 0.71
N GLU A 303 6.69 5.70 1.90
CA GLU A 303 6.84 4.24 2.04
C GLU A 303 5.66 3.44 1.46
N GLU A 304 4.43 3.93 1.55
CA GLU A 304 3.27 3.29 0.89
C GLU A 304 3.35 3.45 -0.62
N ILE A 305 3.67 4.65 -1.13
CA ILE A 305 3.71 4.88 -2.57
C ILE A 305 4.86 4.10 -3.21
N GLU A 306 6.06 4.03 -2.60
CA GLU A 306 7.16 3.17 -3.08
C GLU A 306 6.74 1.69 -3.12
N ARG A 307 6.11 1.20 -2.06
CA ARG A 307 5.60 -0.18 -1.99
C ARG A 307 4.56 -0.45 -3.07
N VAL A 308 3.62 0.47 -3.29
CA VAL A 308 2.60 0.35 -4.34
C VAL A 308 3.23 0.42 -5.73
N LEU A 309 4.21 1.30 -5.98
CA LEU A 309 4.93 1.36 -7.25
C LEU A 309 5.70 0.08 -7.54
N ALA A 310 6.43 -0.47 -6.56
CA ALA A 310 7.14 -1.75 -6.72
C ALA A 310 6.17 -2.93 -6.98
N LEU A 311 5.03 -2.97 -6.27
CA LEU A 311 3.97 -3.95 -6.48
C LEU A 311 3.37 -3.85 -7.89
N LEU A 312 3.11 -2.63 -8.38
CA LEU A 312 2.59 -2.38 -9.72
C LEU A 312 3.63 -2.76 -10.79
N GLU A 313 4.88 -2.36 -10.63
CA GLU A 313 5.99 -2.72 -11.52
C GLU A 313 6.12 -4.25 -11.67
N ALA A 314 6.14 -4.99 -10.56
CA ALA A 314 6.21 -6.44 -10.56
C ALA A 314 5.02 -7.08 -11.30
N ARG A 315 3.81 -6.58 -11.06
CA ARG A 315 2.59 -7.04 -11.75
C ARG A 315 2.63 -6.74 -13.25
N PHE A 316 2.96 -5.53 -13.67
CA PHE A 316 3.05 -5.18 -15.09
C PHE A 316 4.19 -5.91 -15.80
N ARG A 317 5.35 -6.13 -15.17
CA ARG A 317 6.42 -6.98 -15.73
C ARG A 317 5.99 -8.44 -15.89
N LYS A 318 5.19 -8.99 -14.98
CA LYS A 318 4.59 -10.34 -15.13
C LYS A 318 3.59 -10.38 -16.29
N VAL A 319 2.72 -9.38 -16.41
CA VAL A 319 1.80 -9.22 -17.55
C VAL A 319 2.57 -9.14 -18.87
N LEU A 320 3.60 -8.29 -18.97
CA LEU A 320 4.42 -8.13 -20.17
C LEU A 320 5.03 -9.44 -20.64
N ARG A 321 5.63 -10.19 -19.70
CA ARG A 321 6.25 -11.51 -19.96
C ARG A 321 5.26 -12.51 -20.55
N LEU A 322 4.04 -12.54 -20.02
CA LEU A 322 2.99 -13.44 -20.48
C LEU A 322 2.39 -12.99 -21.81
N GLN A 323 2.19 -11.68 -22.00
CA GLN A 323 1.66 -11.12 -23.24
C GLN A 323 2.62 -11.34 -24.42
N LYS A 324 3.93 -11.14 -24.22
CA LYS A 324 4.95 -11.44 -25.24
C LYS A 324 4.93 -12.90 -25.68
N ARG A 325 4.81 -13.83 -24.73
CA ARG A 325 4.66 -15.27 -25.06
C ARG A 325 3.38 -15.57 -25.86
N VAL A 326 2.23 -14.99 -25.48
CA VAL A 326 0.98 -15.20 -26.25
C VAL A 326 1.09 -14.62 -27.66
N TYR A 327 1.76 -13.48 -27.84
CA TYR A 327 2.04 -12.87 -29.13
C TYR A 327 2.97 -13.72 -30.00
N GLU A 328 4.10 -14.19 -29.44
CA GLU A 328 5.04 -15.12 -30.09
C GLU A 328 4.34 -16.42 -30.53
N ASP A 329 3.57 -17.04 -29.63
CA ASP A 329 2.77 -18.24 -29.92
C ASP A 329 1.73 -17.98 -31.03
N THR A 330 1.14 -16.77 -31.09
CA THR A 330 0.13 -16.40 -32.10
C THR A 330 0.74 -16.20 -33.48
N ILE A 331 1.93 -15.58 -33.57
CA ILE A 331 2.68 -15.48 -34.82
C ILE A 331 3.06 -16.87 -35.32
N ALA A 332 3.55 -17.74 -34.44
CA ALA A 332 3.91 -19.11 -34.80
C ALA A 332 2.69 -19.91 -35.29
N LEU A 333 1.52 -19.75 -34.66
CA LEU A 333 0.28 -20.37 -35.10
C LEU A 333 -0.17 -19.85 -36.47
N ASP A 334 -0.15 -18.52 -36.70
CA ASP A 334 -0.61 -17.91 -37.96
C ASP A 334 0.22 -18.31 -39.19
N GLN A 335 1.48 -18.71 -39.01
CA GLN A 335 2.31 -19.27 -40.08
C GLN A 335 1.74 -20.57 -40.69
N THR A 336 0.77 -21.22 -40.02
CA THR A 336 0.04 -22.37 -40.57
C THR A 336 -0.74 -21.97 -41.83
N PRO A 337 -0.44 -22.54 -43.02
CA PRO A 337 -1.11 -22.20 -44.27
C PRO A 337 -2.63 -22.36 -44.18
N ALA A 338 -3.39 -21.41 -44.74
CA ALA A 338 -4.86 -21.41 -44.66
C ALA A 338 -5.51 -22.68 -45.23
N THR A 339 -4.86 -23.38 -46.16
CA THR A 339 -5.31 -24.65 -46.74
C THR A 339 -5.11 -25.87 -45.84
N THR A 340 -4.29 -25.76 -44.78
CA THR A 340 -3.99 -26.83 -43.82
C THR A 340 -4.50 -26.53 -42.41
N ARG A 341 -5.25 -25.43 -42.22
CA ARG A 341 -5.89 -25.12 -40.94
C ARG A 341 -7.08 -26.06 -40.74
N ASP A 342 -6.98 -26.91 -39.73
CA ASP A 342 -7.99 -27.90 -39.35
C ASP A 342 -8.45 -27.66 -37.91
N ARG A 343 -9.10 -28.66 -37.30
CA ARG A 343 -9.56 -28.55 -35.91
C ARG A 343 -8.41 -28.47 -34.89
N SER A 344 -7.19 -28.91 -35.21
CA SER A 344 -6.03 -28.70 -34.35
C SER A 344 -5.68 -27.22 -34.27
N PHE A 345 -5.70 -26.51 -35.41
CA PHE A 345 -5.49 -25.07 -35.47
C PHE A 345 -6.52 -24.30 -34.62
N GLU A 346 -7.80 -24.68 -34.70
CA GLU A 346 -8.86 -24.11 -33.86
C GLU A 346 -8.57 -24.34 -32.36
N MET A 347 -8.27 -25.58 -31.96
CA MET A 347 -7.98 -25.93 -30.56
C MET A 347 -6.75 -25.21 -29.99
N ASP A 348 -5.69 -25.05 -30.78
CA ASP A 348 -4.52 -24.30 -30.35
C ASP A 348 -4.83 -22.79 -30.24
N SER A 349 -5.66 -22.22 -31.11
CA SER A 349 -6.11 -20.83 -31.00
C SER A 349 -6.99 -20.59 -29.76
N THR A 350 -7.93 -21.51 -29.45
CA THR A 350 -8.69 -21.49 -28.20
C THR A 350 -7.76 -21.55 -26.98
N ARG A 351 -6.69 -22.36 -27.01
CA ARG A 351 -5.69 -22.40 -25.92
C ARG A 351 -4.94 -21.07 -25.77
N LEU A 352 -4.71 -20.32 -26.85
CA LEU A 352 -4.17 -18.96 -26.76
C LEU A 352 -5.19 -17.97 -26.19
N SER A 353 -6.47 -18.10 -26.53
CA SER A 353 -7.57 -17.35 -25.90
C SER A 353 -7.63 -17.58 -24.37
N GLU A 354 -7.53 -18.82 -23.92
CA GLU A 354 -7.44 -19.16 -22.48
C GLU A 354 -6.22 -18.53 -21.79
N LYS A 355 -5.05 -18.54 -22.43
CA LYS A 355 -3.86 -17.84 -21.92
C LYS A 355 -4.13 -16.33 -21.82
N GLN A 356 -4.73 -15.72 -22.84
CA GLN A 356 -5.06 -14.29 -22.86
C GLN A 356 -6.06 -13.92 -21.76
N SER A 357 -7.07 -14.76 -21.52
CA SER A 357 -8.05 -14.61 -20.43
C SER A 357 -7.40 -14.54 -19.04
N LYS A 358 -6.39 -15.39 -18.79
CA LYS A 358 -5.59 -15.32 -17.55
C LYS A 358 -4.80 -14.01 -17.41
N ILE A 359 -4.42 -13.38 -18.52
CA ILE A 359 -3.76 -12.05 -18.52
C ILE A 359 -4.78 -10.92 -18.26
N VAL A 360 -6.01 -11.02 -18.79
CA VAL A 360 -7.11 -10.10 -18.41
C VAL A 360 -7.32 -10.12 -16.88
N GLY A 361 -7.30 -11.32 -16.27
CA GLY A 361 -7.36 -11.48 -14.82
C GLY A 361 -6.23 -10.80 -14.03
N LEU A 362 -5.00 -10.74 -14.57
CA LEU A 362 -3.89 -9.98 -13.96
C LEU A 362 -4.19 -8.49 -13.94
N ILE A 363 -4.77 -7.96 -15.03
CA ILE A 363 -5.13 -6.54 -15.12
C ILE A 363 -6.32 -6.23 -14.21
N ASP A 364 -7.34 -7.09 -14.14
CA ASP A 364 -8.45 -6.92 -13.20
C ASP A 364 -7.98 -6.91 -11.73
N ALA A 365 -7.10 -7.85 -11.34
CA ALA A 365 -6.50 -7.85 -10.00
C ALA A 365 -5.61 -6.63 -9.71
N THR A 366 -5.08 -5.98 -10.75
CA THR A 366 -4.27 -4.75 -10.64
C THR A 366 -5.15 -3.50 -10.59
N LEU A 367 -6.25 -3.45 -11.35
CA LEU A 367 -7.25 -2.38 -11.32
C LEU A 367 -7.91 -2.22 -9.94
N VAL A 368 -8.02 -3.30 -9.16
CA VAL A 368 -8.49 -3.25 -7.77
C VAL A 368 -7.55 -2.43 -6.87
N LEU A 369 -6.23 -2.42 -7.10
CA LEU A 369 -5.29 -1.63 -6.30
C LEU A 369 -5.56 -0.13 -6.46
N PHE A 370 -5.82 0.34 -7.68
CA PHE A 370 -6.05 1.77 -7.95
C PHE A 370 -7.29 2.34 -7.26
N ARG A 371 -8.28 1.52 -6.89
CA ARG A 371 -9.46 2.01 -6.15
C ARG A 371 -9.13 2.48 -4.74
N ASN A 372 -8.01 2.04 -4.18
CA ASN A 372 -7.57 2.42 -2.84
C ASN A 372 -6.70 3.69 -2.85
N ASP A 373 -6.06 4.01 -3.98
CA ASP A 373 -5.15 5.14 -4.17
C ASP A 373 -5.68 6.11 -5.24
N GLY A 374 -6.63 6.98 -4.86
CA GLY A 374 -7.25 7.99 -5.73
C GLY A 374 -6.35 9.13 -6.20
N SER A 375 -5.02 8.93 -6.24
CA SER A 375 -4.02 9.96 -6.56
C SER A 375 -3.44 9.91 -7.97
N ALA A 376 -3.85 8.94 -8.79
CA ALA A 376 -3.54 8.85 -10.22
C ALA A 376 -4.82 8.65 -11.04
N VAL A 377 -4.97 9.43 -12.10
CA VAL A 377 -6.16 9.43 -12.98
C VAL A 377 -5.83 8.80 -14.34
N ALA A 378 -4.63 9.00 -14.87
CA ALA A 378 -4.22 8.46 -16.17
C ALA A 378 -3.86 6.97 -16.14
N LEU A 379 -3.22 6.49 -15.06
CA LEU A 379 -2.77 5.10 -14.91
C LEU A 379 -3.92 4.07 -14.82
N PRO A 380 -5.03 4.33 -14.08
CA PRO A 380 -6.18 3.43 -14.07
C PRO A 380 -6.87 3.34 -15.44
N GLU A 381 -7.04 4.45 -16.17
CA GLU A 381 -7.61 4.42 -17.52
C GLU A 381 -6.72 3.67 -18.51
N ALA A 382 -5.40 3.89 -18.48
CA ALA A 382 -4.49 3.14 -19.34
C ALA A 382 -4.60 1.63 -19.11
N SER A 383 -4.76 1.23 -17.85
CA SER A 383 -4.99 -0.16 -17.46
C SER A 383 -6.37 -0.69 -17.89
N MET A 384 -7.42 0.15 -17.89
CA MET A 384 -8.74 -0.22 -18.40
C MET A 384 -8.77 -0.36 -19.93
N GLN A 385 -8.10 0.51 -20.69
CA GLN A 385 -7.99 0.36 -22.15
C GLN A 385 -7.17 -0.88 -22.53
N LEU A 386 -6.09 -1.15 -21.78
CA LEU A 386 -5.30 -2.37 -21.90
C LEU A 386 -6.17 -3.62 -21.71
N ARG A 387 -7.01 -3.64 -20.67
CA ARG A 387 -7.98 -4.71 -20.40
C ARG A 387 -8.95 -4.94 -21.56
N GLU A 388 -9.60 -3.88 -22.05
CA GLU A 388 -10.53 -3.94 -23.19
C GLU A 388 -9.86 -4.50 -24.47
N ASP A 389 -8.58 -4.18 -24.68
CA ASP A 389 -7.82 -4.66 -25.85
C ASP A 389 -7.43 -6.13 -25.71
N MET A 390 -7.03 -6.56 -24.51
CA MET A 390 -6.81 -7.98 -24.20
C MET A 390 -8.09 -8.81 -24.35
N GLU A 391 -9.26 -8.29 -23.98
CA GLU A 391 -10.56 -8.94 -24.21
C GLU A 391 -10.89 -9.05 -25.70
N LEU A 392 -10.60 -8.03 -26.51
CA LEU A 392 -10.78 -8.12 -27.96
C LEU A 392 -9.87 -9.19 -28.57
N VAL A 393 -8.61 -9.27 -28.13
CA VAL A 393 -7.66 -10.30 -28.56
C VAL A 393 -8.17 -11.70 -28.19
N MET A 394 -8.64 -11.89 -26.95
CA MET A 394 -9.25 -13.15 -26.49
C MET A 394 -10.41 -13.58 -27.40
N VAL A 395 -11.35 -12.69 -27.71
CA VAL A 395 -12.49 -12.98 -28.60
C VAL A 395 -12.06 -13.29 -30.04
N ARG A 396 -10.94 -12.72 -30.52
CA ARG A 396 -10.40 -13.00 -31.86
C ARG A 396 -9.70 -14.35 -31.93
N LEU A 397 -8.88 -14.69 -30.93
CA LEU A 397 -8.24 -16.00 -30.80
C LEU A 397 -9.26 -17.15 -30.63
N ASP A 398 -10.32 -16.92 -29.86
CA ASP A 398 -11.42 -17.89 -29.70
C ASP A 398 -12.12 -18.24 -31.04
N ARG A 399 -12.09 -17.30 -31.99
CA ARG A 399 -12.62 -17.45 -33.36
C ARG A 399 -11.56 -17.89 -34.38
N ALA A 400 -10.39 -18.35 -33.91
CA ALA A 400 -9.25 -18.73 -34.74
C ALA A 400 -8.71 -17.59 -35.66
N ASP A 401 -9.00 -16.33 -35.34
CA ASP A 401 -8.54 -15.14 -36.07
C ASP A 401 -7.17 -14.69 -35.53
N THR A 402 -6.11 -15.39 -35.97
CA THR A 402 -4.71 -15.16 -35.63
C THR A 402 -4.02 -14.09 -36.49
N GLY A 403 -4.75 -13.48 -37.43
CA GLY A 403 -4.15 -12.71 -38.52
C GLY A 403 -3.52 -11.36 -38.11
N PRO A 404 -3.02 -10.58 -39.09
CA PRO A 404 -2.23 -9.37 -38.84
C PRO A 404 -2.92 -8.32 -37.95
N LEU A 405 -4.25 -8.19 -38.00
CA LEU A 405 -4.99 -7.27 -37.12
C LEU A 405 -4.93 -7.72 -35.65
N THR A 406 -4.99 -9.03 -35.38
CA THR A 406 -4.88 -9.58 -34.02
C THR A 406 -3.48 -9.41 -33.48
N GLN A 407 -2.45 -9.71 -34.29
CA GLN A 407 -1.04 -9.51 -33.95
C GLN A 407 -0.74 -8.04 -33.67
N GLN A 408 -1.24 -7.11 -34.48
CA GLN A 408 -1.02 -5.68 -34.25
C GLN A 408 -1.71 -5.16 -32.97
N ILE A 409 -2.90 -5.68 -32.61
CA ILE A 409 -3.51 -5.33 -31.33
C ILE A 409 -2.65 -5.85 -30.15
N MET A 410 -2.02 -7.03 -30.29
CA MET A 410 -1.06 -7.50 -29.28
C MET A 410 0.20 -6.63 -29.20
N GLU A 411 0.70 -6.10 -30.32
CA GLU A 411 1.79 -5.11 -30.33
C GLU A 411 1.36 -3.81 -29.62
N ASP A 412 0.18 -3.26 -29.94
CA ASP A 412 -0.42 -2.10 -29.27
C ASP A 412 -0.50 -2.32 -27.73
N ILE A 413 -0.85 -3.54 -27.28
CA ILE A 413 -0.93 -3.95 -25.87
C ILE A 413 0.47 -4.04 -25.23
N ILE A 414 1.45 -4.64 -25.91
CA ILE A 414 2.83 -4.77 -25.42
C ILE A 414 3.46 -3.38 -25.21
N GLU A 415 3.35 -2.50 -26.22
CA GLU A 415 3.82 -1.12 -26.16
C GLU A 415 3.16 -0.35 -25.00
N ALA A 416 1.84 -0.52 -24.80
CA ALA A 416 1.12 0.09 -23.69
C ALA A 416 1.60 -0.38 -22.30
N ILE A 417 1.96 -1.66 -22.15
CA ILE A 417 2.51 -2.17 -20.88
C ILE A 417 3.91 -1.63 -20.63
N GLU A 418 4.76 -1.54 -21.67
CA GLU A 418 6.12 -0.99 -21.57
C GLU A 418 6.10 0.50 -21.19
N GLU A 419 5.18 1.29 -21.76
CA GLU A 419 4.95 2.67 -21.35
C GLU A 419 4.51 2.80 -19.89
N ILE A 420 3.61 1.93 -19.41
CA ILE A 420 3.14 1.92 -18.02
C ILE A 420 4.31 1.59 -17.08
N ILE A 421 5.13 0.59 -17.41
CA ILE A 421 6.33 0.23 -16.63
C ILE A 421 7.29 1.41 -16.59
N GLY A 422 7.62 2.04 -17.73
CA GLY A 422 8.52 3.19 -17.78
C GLY A 422 7.99 4.42 -17.01
N ALA A 423 6.67 4.60 -16.92
CA ALA A 423 6.07 5.63 -16.08
C ALA A 423 6.19 5.32 -14.57
N ILE A 424 6.04 4.05 -14.18
CA ILE A 424 6.21 3.58 -12.80
C ILE A 424 7.68 3.68 -12.37
N GLU A 425 8.61 3.17 -13.17
CA GLU A 425 10.06 3.26 -12.94
C GLU A 425 10.53 4.71 -12.79
N LYS A 426 10.01 5.64 -13.62
CA LYS A 426 10.30 7.06 -13.44
C LYS A 426 9.75 7.61 -12.11
N SER A 427 8.53 7.22 -11.73
CA SER A 427 7.94 7.67 -10.45
C SER A 427 8.78 7.22 -9.25
N GLN A 428 9.33 6.00 -9.28
CA GLN A 428 10.27 5.50 -8.26
C GLN A 428 11.58 6.32 -8.22
N GLN A 429 12.17 6.64 -9.38
CA GLN A 429 13.38 7.48 -9.46
C GLN A 429 13.12 8.90 -8.92
N ASP A 430 12.00 9.50 -9.29
CA ASP A 430 11.58 10.82 -8.81
C ASP A 430 11.35 10.81 -7.27
N GLN A 431 10.96 9.66 -6.68
CA GLN A 431 10.81 9.50 -5.22
C GLN A 431 12.14 9.32 -4.50
N ALA A 432 13.06 8.52 -5.04
CA ALA A 432 14.41 8.36 -4.50
C ALA A 432 15.14 9.73 -4.43
N GLN A 433 15.08 10.52 -5.51
CA GLN A 433 15.66 11.87 -5.55
C GLN A 433 15.04 12.82 -4.52
N ARG A 434 13.71 12.73 -4.27
CA ARG A 434 13.05 13.53 -3.22
C ARG A 434 13.56 13.16 -1.82
N LYS A 435 13.75 11.87 -1.54
CA LYS A 435 14.29 11.40 -0.25
C LYS A 435 15.72 11.87 0.01
N GLU A 436 16.57 11.89 -1.02
CA GLU A 436 17.93 12.43 -0.93
C GLU A 436 17.95 13.95 -0.70
N ALA A 437 17.03 14.69 -1.34
CA ALA A 437 16.86 16.13 -1.13
C ALA A 437 16.36 16.47 0.29
N ASP A 438 15.36 15.74 0.80
CA ASP A 438 14.80 15.93 2.15
C ASP A 438 15.76 15.49 3.28
N ALA A 439 16.77 14.65 2.95
CA ALA A 439 17.86 14.31 3.87
C ALA A 439 18.92 15.42 3.99
N SER A 440 19.04 16.28 2.97
CA SER A 440 20.13 17.26 2.85
C SER A 440 19.72 18.72 3.07
N ASN A 441 18.42 19.05 3.08
CA ASN A 441 17.98 20.43 3.34
C ASN A 441 16.71 20.54 4.21
N GLN A 442 16.70 21.50 5.15
CA GLN A 442 15.61 21.71 6.10
C GLN A 442 14.50 22.62 5.52
N SER A 443 14.14 22.40 4.25
CA SER A 443 13.22 23.25 3.50
C SER A 443 11.75 23.02 3.85
N GLN A 444 11.10 24.05 4.40
CA GLN A 444 9.65 24.14 4.42
C GLN A 444 9.13 24.37 2.99
N SER A 445 8.69 23.32 2.30
CA SER A 445 7.92 23.48 1.06
C SER A 445 6.78 22.47 0.97
N ALA A 446 5.64 22.97 0.48
CA ALA A 446 4.41 22.28 0.10
C ALA A 446 3.83 21.21 1.07
N ASN A 447 2.71 21.55 1.70
CA ASN A 447 1.82 20.60 2.40
C ASN A 447 1.05 19.64 1.47
N SER A 448 1.41 19.57 0.18
CA SER A 448 0.74 18.72 -0.82
C SER A 448 1.25 17.28 -0.75
N THR A 449 0.32 16.34 -0.73
CA THR A 449 0.60 14.90 -0.86
C THR A 449 1.30 14.64 -2.20
N PRO A 450 2.45 13.94 -2.25
CA PRO A 450 3.00 13.50 -3.53
C PRO A 450 2.02 12.50 -4.19
N PRO A 451 1.68 12.65 -5.48
CA PRO A 451 0.83 11.70 -6.18
C PRO A 451 1.58 10.40 -6.47
N LEU A 452 0.84 9.30 -6.74
CA LEU A 452 1.42 8.02 -7.17
C LEU A 452 2.25 8.14 -8.46
N VAL A 453 1.84 9.03 -9.36
CA VAL A 453 2.53 9.33 -10.62
C VAL A 453 2.60 10.86 -10.76
N ASP A 454 3.75 11.41 -11.13
CA ASP A 454 3.88 12.86 -11.33
C ASP A 454 3.05 13.37 -12.52
N MET A 455 2.63 14.63 -12.46
CA MET A 455 1.86 15.33 -13.49
C MET A 455 2.48 15.19 -14.89
N LEU A 456 3.81 15.27 -15.01
CA LEU A 456 4.49 15.12 -16.30
C LEU A 456 4.37 13.68 -16.86
N ALA A 457 4.33 12.68 -15.98
CA ALA A 457 4.13 11.29 -16.37
C ALA A 457 2.64 11.05 -16.73
N GLU A 458 1.68 11.58 -15.97
CA GLU A 458 0.26 11.51 -16.34
C GLU A 458 -0.03 12.14 -17.71
N LEU A 459 0.53 13.32 -18.00
CA LEU A 459 0.41 13.98 -19.31
C LEU A 459 1.05 13.16 -20.44
N LYS A 460 2.18 12.46 -20.18
CA LYS A 460 2.77 11.53 -21.15
C LYS A 460 1.86 10.33 -21.41
N MET A 461 1.19 9.80 -20.39
CA MET A 461 0.23 8.70 -20.52
C MET A 461 -1.03 9.14 -21.27
N ILE A 462 -1.59 10.33 -21.00
CA ILE A 462 -2.67 10.92 -21.82
C ILE A 462 -2.24 10.99 -23.29
N ARG A 463 -1.03 11.49 -23.56
CA ARG A 463 -0.50 11.61 -24.93
C ARG A 463 -0.39 10.25 -25.63
N SER A 464 0.02 9.20 -24.94
CA SER A 464 0.11 7.88 -25.56
C SER A 464 -1.25 7.19 -25.74
N LEU A 465 -2.19 7.37 -24.80
CA LEU A 465 -3.59 6.97 -24.98
C LEU A 465 -4.19 7.62 -26.23
N GLN A 466 -4.00 8.94 -26.39
CA GLN A 466 -4.45 9.67 -27.58
C GLN A 466 -3.78 9.15 -28.86
N TRP A 467 -2.48 8.86 -28.82
CA TRP A 467 -1.75 8.37 -29.97
C TRP A 467 -2.19 6.96 -30.38
N ARG A 468 -2.48 6.06 -29.43
CA ARG A 468 -3.09 4.74 -29.70
C ARG A 468 -4.47 4.87 -30.36
N VAL A 469 -5.35 5.74 -29.84
CA VAL A 469 -6.67 5.99 -30.46
C VAL A 469 -6.51 6.47 -31.91
N ASN A 470 -5.57 7.38 -32.17
CA ASN A 470 -5.27 7.86 -33.52
C ASN A 470 -4.74 6.74 -34.42
N ARG A 471 -3.76 5.94 -33.96
CA ARG A 471 -3.16 4.81 -34.69
C ARG A 471 -4.22 3.78 -35.11
N ARG A 472 -5.12 3.43 -34.18
CA ARG A 472 -6.17 2.43 -34.43
C ARG A 472 -7.29 2.97 -35.32
N THR A 473 -7.64 4.25 -35.21
CA THR A 473 -8.58 4.91 -36.13
C THR A 473 -8.05 4.89 -37.56
N ALA A 474 -6.76 5.21 -37.77
CA ALA A 474 -6.13 5.16 -39.09
C ALA A 474 -6.09 3.74 -39.68
N ARG A 475 -5.90 2.70 -38.85
CA ARG A 475 -5.98 1.30 -39.31
C ARG A 475 -7.39 0.86 -39.69
N TYR A 476 -8.43 1.28 -38.96
CA TYR A 476 -9.81 0.99 -39.37
C TYR A 476 -10.17 1.68 -40.69
N GLN A 477 -9.62 2.87 -40.97
CA GLN A 477 -9.71 3.50 -42.29
C GLN A 477 -9.04 2.65 -43.38
N GLU A 478 -7.85 2.09 -43.14
CA GLU A 478 -7.16 1.21 -44.08
C GLU A 478 -7.92 -0.10 -44.34
N VAL A 479 -8.48 -0.73 -43.31
CA VAL A 479 -9.31 -1.95 -43.42
C VAL A 479 -10.58 -1.69 -44.24
N LEU A 480 -11.21 -0.52 -44.08
CA LEU A 480 -12.33 -0.05 -44.91
C LEU A 480 -11.92 0.15 -46.38
N LEU A 481 -10.81 0.86 -46.62
CA LEU A 481 -10.33 1.18 -47.98
C LEU A 481 -9.87 -0.07 -48.75
N THR A 482 -9.33 -1.07 -48.05
CA THR A 482 -8.89 -2.34 -48.64
C THR A 482 -10.01 -3.37 -48.81
N GLY A 483 -11.26 -3.04 -48.39
CA GLY A 483 -12.41 -3.92 -48.51
C GLY A 483 -12.35 -5.18 -47.63
N ARG A 484 -11.43 -5.25 -46.65
CA ARG A 484 -11.19 -6.43 -45.81
C ARG A 484 -12.22 -6.62 -44.70
N SER A 485 -13.04 -5.62 -44.40
CA SER A 485 -14.18 -5.72 -43.49
C SER A 485 -15.27 -4.73 -43.91
N SER A 486 -16.54 -5.03 -43.61
CA SER A 486 -17.62 -4.08 -43.94
C SER A 486 -17.66 -2.92 -42.95
N ARG A 487 -18.30 -1.83 -43.37
CA ARG A 487 -18.59 -0.70 -42.47
C ARG A 487 -19.49 -1.11 -41.30
N VAL A 488 -20.33 -2.13 -41.47
CA VAL A 488 -21.24 -2.63 -40.41
C VAL A 488 -20.44 -3.31 -39.30
N ASP A 489 -19.42 -4.10 -39.66
CA ASP A 489 -18.58 -4.85 -38.71
C ASP A 489 -17.65 -3.93 -37.90
N LEU A 490 -17.23 -2.80 -38.48
CA LEU A 490 -16.33 -1.83 -37.85
C LEU A 490 -17.05 -0.75 -37.02
N LEU A 491 -18.37 -0.57 -37.18
CA LEU A 491 -19.14 0.42 -36.41
C LEU A 491 -19.08 0.22 -34.88
N PRO A 492 -19.15 -1.01 -34.32
CA PRO A 492 -18.97 -1.23 -32.88
C PRO A 492 -17.58 -0.82 -32.37
N GLU A 493 -16.53 -1.13 -33.12
CA GLU A 493 -15.15 -0.80 -32.74
C GLU A 493 -14.85 0.70 -32.85
N LEU A 494 -15.41 1.38 -33.85
CA LEU A 494 -15.34 2.84 -33.97
C LEU A 494 -16.08 3.55 -32.83
N LYS A 495 -17.20 2.99 -32.33
CA LYS A 495 -17.88 3.50 -31.13
C LYS A 495 -16.99 3.37 -29.88
N LYS A 496 -16.37 2.21 -29.65
CA LYS A 496 -15.41 2.02 -28.55
C LYS A 496 -14.26 3.04 -28.59
N LEU A 497 -13.71 3.34 -29.78
CA LEU A 497 -12.68 4.39 -29.92
C LEU A 497 -13.21 5.79 -29.59
N ALA A 498 -14.45 6.12 -29.97
CA ALA A 498 -15.08 7.38 -29.59
C ALA A 498 -15.33 7.48 -28.07
N ASP A 499 -15.74 6.38 -27.44
CA ASP A 499 -15.92 6.30 -25.98
C ASP A 499 -14.57 6.48 -25.25
N ARG A 500 -13.51 5.83 -25.73
CA ARG A 500 -12.12 6.06 -25.25
C ARG A 500 -11.69 7.51 -25.40
N GLN A 501 -11.97 8.13 -26.54
CA GLN A 501 -11.67 9.55 -26.79
C GLN A 501 -12.36 10.45 -25.76
N GLY A 502 -13.64 10.19 -25.46
CA GLY A 502 -14.39 10.91 -24.43
C GLY A 502 -13.83 10.71 -23.02
N ARG A 503 -13.35 9.49 -22.69
CA ARG A 503 -12.67 9.23 -21.39
C ARG A 503 -11.34 9.96 -21.30
N ILE A 504 -10.52 9.95 -22.35
CA ILE A 504 -9.25 10.70 -22.42
C ILE A 504 -9.51 12.21 -22.25
N GLU A 505 -10.53 12.76 -22.90
CA GLU A 505 -10.94 14.16 -22.76
C GLU A 505 -11.38 14.51 -21.32
N LYS A 506 -12.15 13.62 -20.68
CA LYS A 506 -12.56 13.78 -19.28
C LYS A 506 -11.35 13.78 -18.35
N ILE A 507 -10.46 12.80 -18.48
CA ILE A 507 -9.25 12.66 -17.65
C ILE A 507 -8.31 13.84 -17.83
N SER A 508 -8.15 14.33 -19.06
CA SER A 508 -7.39 15.54 -19.36
C SER A 508 -7.96 16.77 -18.64
N ARG A 509 -9.30 16.89 -18.55
CA ARG A 509 -9.96 17.94 -17.76
C ARG A 509 -9.79 17.73 -16.26
N ASP A 510 -9.97 16.53 -15.75
CA ASP A 510 -9.85 16.22 -14.32
C ASP A 510 -8.42 16.50 -13.80
N ILE A 511 -7.40 16.23 -14.62
CA ILE A 511 -5.98 16.54 -14.35
C ILE A 511 -5.69 18.04 -14.38
N VAL A 512 -6.28 18.81 -15.31
CA VAL A 512 -6.10 20.28 -15.39
C VAL A 512 -6.84 21.02 -14.27
N LEU A 513 -7.98 20.48 -13.80
CA LEU A 513 -8.82 21.10 -12.78
C LEU A 513 -8.39 20.77 -11.34
N GLU A 514 -7.35 19.96 -11.14
CA GLU A 514 -6.87 19.46 -9.83
C GLU A 514 -7.96 18.83 -8.93
N ASN A 515 -9.08 18.37 -9.50
CA ASN A 515 -10.29 17.97 -8.76
C ASN A 515 -10.12 16.75 -7.80
N ASN A 516 -8.93 16.15 -7.75
CA ASN A 516 -8.58 14.98 -6.93
C ASN A 516 -7.40 15.23 -5.94
N ARG A 517 -7.00 16.49 -5.66
CA ARG A 517 -5.91 16.83 -4.71
C ARG A 517 -6.36 17.17 -3.29
#